data_AF-A0A4S1ZBE4-F1
#
_entry.id   AF-A0A4S1ZBE4-F1
#
_cell.length_a   1.000
_cell.length_b   1.000
_cell.length_c   1.000
_cell.angle_alpha   90.00
_cell.angle_beta   90.00
_cell.angle_gamma   90.00
#
_symmetry.space_group_name_H-M   'P 1'
#
loop_
_entity.id
_entity.type
_entity.pdbx_description
1 polymer ?
#
loop_
_entity_poly.entity_id
_entity_poly.type
_entity_poly.pdbx_seq_one_letter_code
_entity_poly.pdbx_strand_id
1 'polypeptide(L)'
;MVSIFLLWNIVYLLSCDKRKWGGKTLLYHHIVDKFLFADIKNGYWYLWVLAIFTISERLFRLCKLKCWVQDVALALGIYTVFCFLWKTLGIYSSLVSIYMCVLYFPFFIFGYLVRKYNLQKKLLSDNVFTAALVGFVCAFYLLHFSGIVYTVSNRLIVPLCGIIILQRIMVDREGRHTILDRALSFIGIHTLDVYVLHYFIVTSLNLQSIGWWGMSTSNDLLLFVLACVISLPIAYMTIAIGMIAKKSELLRKLIYG
;
A
#
# COMPACT_ATOMS: atom_id res chain seq x y z
N MET A 1 -4.95 6.52 -0.67
CA MET A 1 -4.15 5.28 -0.62
C MET A 1 -4.60 4.31 0.48
N VAL A 2 -4.81 4.75 1.73
CA VAL A 2 -5.20 3.85 2.84
C VAL A 2 -6.55 3.15 2.64
N SER A 3 -7.54 3.80 2.03
CA SER A 3 -8.83 3.16 1.72
C SER A 3 -8.69 1.98 0.74
N ILE A 4 -7.79 2.07 -0.24
CA ILE A 4 -7.51 0.99 -1.20
C ILE A 4 -6.77 -0.16 -0.52
N PHE A 5 -5.91 0.12 0.45
CA PHE A 5 -5.20 -0.89 1.24
C PHE A 5 -6.09 -1.60 2.27
N LEU A 6 -7.01 -0.87 2.91
CA LEU A 6 -8.05 -1.45 3.76
C LEU A 6 -9.00 -2.32 2.92
N LEU A 7 -9.45 -1.83 1.77
CA LEU A 7 -10.24 -2.59 0.81
C LEU A 7 -9.50 -3.81 0.30
N TRP A 8 -8.21 -3.70 -0.03
CA TRP A 8 -7.41 -4.84 -0.46
C TRP A 8 -7.25 -5.85 0.67
N ASN A 9 -6.92 -5.45 1.90
CA ASN A 9 -6.81 -6.40 3.02
C ASN A 9 -8.15 -7.05 3.36
N ILE A 10 -9.26 -6.31 3.31
CA ILE A 10 -10.60 -6.86 3.54
C ILE A 10 -10.98 -7.81 2.39
N VAL A 11 -10.78 -7.43 1.14
CA VAL A 11 -11.01 -8.32 -0.02
C VAL A 11 -10.09 -9.53 0.01
N TYR A 12 -8.82 -9.38 0.39
CA TYR A 12 -7.86 -10.48 0.53
C TYR A 12 -8.25 -11.42 1.67
N LEU A 13 -8.68 -10.89 2.82
CA LEU A 13 -9.18 -11.69 3.94
C LEU A 13 -10.53 -12.36 3.62
N LEU A 14 -11.39 -11.72 2.83
CA LEU A 14 -12.63 -12.29 2.31
C LEU A 14 -12.37 -13.31 1.18
N SER A 15 -11.23 -13.23 0.48
CA SER A 15 -10.87 -14.11 -0.66
C SER A 15 -9.89 -15.23 -0.30
N CYS A 16 -9.33 -15.26 0.92
CA CYS A 16 -8.33 -16.25 1.30
C CYS A 16 -8.95 -17.64 1.58
N ASP A 17 -8.87 -18.46 0.53
CA ASP A 17 -8.86 -19.92 0.35
C ASP A 17 -9.44 -20.89 1.42
N LYS A 18 -10.17 -21.86 0.86
CA LYS A 18 -11.05 -22.92 1.38
C LYS A 18 -10.38 -24.03 2.23
N ARG A 19 -9.13 -23.91 2.67
CA ARG A 19 -8.43 -25.04 3.33
C ARG A 19 -7.58 -24.59 4.51
N LYS A 20 -7.83 -25.23 5.66
CA LYS A 20 -7.06 -25.19 6.93
C LYS A 20 -7.43 -24.08 7.92
N TRP A 21 -8.57 -24.27 8.58
CA TRP A 21 -8.83 -23.72 9.91
C TRP A 21 -9.21 -24.87 10.86
N GLY A 22 -8.30 -25.81 11.05
CA GLY A 22 -8.41 -26.88 12.05
C GLY A 22 -7.25 -26.82 13.03
N GLY A 23 -7.56 -26.64 14.33
CA GLY A 23 -6.63 -26.80 15.46
C GLY A 23 -5.97 -25.51 15.97
N LYS A 24 -6.36 -25.06 17.19
CA LYS A 24 -5.86 -23.85 17.86
C LYS A 24 -4.34 -23.85 18.14
N THR A 25 -3.70 -25.02 18.24
CA THR A 25 -2.26 -25.17 18.50
C THR A 25 -1.40 -25.15 17.23
N LEU A 26 -1.95 -25.59 16.10
CA LEU A 26 -1.32 -25.52 14.76
C LEU A 26 -1.41 -24.11 14.17
N LEU A 27 -2.34 -23.30 14.67
CA LEU A 27 -2.57 -21.92 14.27
C LEU A 27 -1.38 -21.01 14.61
N TYR A 28 -0.80 -21.14 15.81
CA TYR A 28 0.25 -20.25 16.29
C TYR A 28 1.56 -20.40 15.49
N HIS A 29 2.01 -21.62 15.21
CA HIS A 29 3.16 -21.85 14.33
C HIS A 29 2.89 -21.33 12.92
N HIS A 30 1.69 -21.57 12.37
CA HIS A 30 1.32 -21.02 11.07
C HIS A 30 1.26 -19.49 11.01
N ILE A 31 0.90 -18.81 12.11
CA ILE A 31 0.84 -17.34 12.18
C ILE A 31 2.26 -16.75 12.19
N VAL A 32 3.16 -17.30 13.02
CA VAL A 32 4.55 -16.84 13.11
C VAL A 32 5.29 -17.11 11.81
N ASP A 33 5.11 -18.29 11.22
CA ASP A 33 5.74 -18.64 9.96
C ASP A 33 5.22 -17.77 8.80
N LYS A 34 3.91 -17.50 8.74
CA LYS A 34 3.36 -16.57 7.74
C LYS A 34 3.78 -15.12 7.98
N PHE A 35 3.99 -14.71 9.23
CA PHE A 35 4.45 -13.36 9.53
C PHE A 35 5.93 -13.15 9.13
N LEU A 36 6.77 -14.15 9.34
CA LEU A 36 8.19 -14.07 9.04
C LEU A 36 8.50 -14.41 7.57
N PHE A 37 7.95 -15.50 7.06
CA PHE A 37 8.35 -16.09 5.78
C PHE A 37 7.38 -15.84 4.61
N ALA A 38 6.24 -15.18 4.83
CA ALA A 38 5.41 -14.71 3.71
C ALA A 38 5.76 -13.27 3.33
N ASP A 39 5.84 -12.97 2.04
CA ASP A 39 6.17 -11.62 1.54
C ASP A 39 5.19 -10.54 2.01
N ILE A 40 3.93 -10.92 2.20
CA ILE A 40 2.83 -10.04 2.63
C ILE A 40 2.85 -9.84 4.17
N LYS A 41 3.53 -10.70 4.94
CA LYS A 41 3.65 -10.59 6.41
C LYS A 41 2.32 -10.31 7.12
N ASN A 42 1.26 -11.01 6.73
CA ASN A 42 -0.10 -10.78 7.24
C ASN A 42 -0.60 -9.32 7.10
N GLY A 43 -0.12 -8.58 6.10
CA GLY A 43 -0.50 -7.19 5.84
C GLY A 43 0.51 -6.15 6.37
N TYR A 44 1.51 -6.56 7.16
CA TYR A 44 2.52 -5.67 7.76
C TYR A 44 3.76 -5.39 6.91
N TRP A 45 3.81 -5.97 5.71
CA TRP A 45 4.96 -5.80 4.80
C TRP A 45 5.30 -4.33 4.52
N TYR A 46 4.32 -3.43 4.52
CA TYR A 46 4.56 -2.01 4.18
C TYR A 46 5.38 -1.28 5.26
N LEU A 47 5.26 -1.59 6.55
CA LEU A 47 6.15 -0.99 7.57
C LEU A 47 7.61 -1.39 7.35
N TRP A 48 7.84 -2.67 7.06
CA TRP A 48 9.18 -3.19 6.75
C TRP A 48 9.77 -2.51 5.52
N VAL A 49 9.00 -2.46 4.43
CA VAL A 49 9.41 -1.81 3.18
C VAL A 49 9.63 -0.31 3.39
N LEU A 50 8.78 0.37 4.15
CA LEU A 50 8.91 1.80 4.44
C LEU A 50 10.19 2.09 5.24
N ALA A 51 10.54 1.24 6.21
CA ALA A 51 11.79 1.36 6.95
C ALA A 51 13.01 1.26 6.01
N ILE A 52 13.01 0.28 5.11
CA ILE A 52 14.06 0.10 4.09
C ILE A 52 14.14 1.30 3.15
N PHE A 53 13.00 1.79 2.68
CA PHE A 53 12.93 2.96 1.81
C PHE A 53 13.45 4.22 2.51
N THR A 54 13.13 4.40 3.79
CA THR A 54 13.65 5.52 4.60
C THR A 54 15.18 5.45 4.75
N ILE A 55 15.75 4.25 4.87
CA ILE A 55 17.21 4.04 4.85
C ILE A 55 17.75 4.40 3.46
N SER A 56 17.11 3.95 2.38
CA SER A 56 17.53 4.27 1.02
C SER A 56 17.51 5.79 0.75
N GLU A 57 16.53 6.51 1.30
CA GLU A 57 16.44 7.97 1.19
C GLU A 57 17.63 8.68 1.85
N ARG A 58 18.20 8.11 2.93
CA ARG A 58 19.42 8.66 3.54
C ARG A 58 20.58 8.69 2.55
N LEU A 59 20.68 7.70 1.66
CA LEU A 59 21.71 7.68 0.61
C LEU A 59 21.52 8.82 -0.39
N PHE A 60 20.29 9.09 -0.81
CA PHE A 60 19.98 10.24 -1.69
C PHE A 60 20.26 11.59 -1.04
N ARG A 61 20.15 11.70 0.30
CA ARG A 61 20.51 12.92 1.04
C ARG A 61 22.02 13.16 1.12
N LEU A 62 22.85 12.13 0.94
CA LEU A 62 24.31 12.29 0.84
C LEU A 62 24.70 13.00 -0.47
N CYS A 63 23.92 12.79 -1.54
CA CYS A 63 24.06 13.50 -2.81
C CYS A 63 23.48 14.91 -2.70
N LYS A 64 24.27 15.85 -2.14
CA LYS A 64 23.87 17.25 -1.93
C LYS A 64 23.64 18.05 -3.23
N LEU A 65 24.28 17.64 -4.34
CA LEU A 65 24.13 18.29 -5.63
C LEU A 65 22.82 17.89 -6.29
N LYS A 66 22.07 18.89 -6.79
CA LYS A 66 20.87 18.66 -7.59
C LYS A 66 21.26 18.28 -9.01
N CYS A 67 21.60 17.01 -9.21
CA CYS A 67 21.88 16.45 -10.53
C CYS A 67 20.91 15.33 -10.85
N TRP A 68 20.02 15.56 -11.83
CA TRP A 68 18.99 14.59 -12.22
C TRP A 68 19.60 13.25 -12.64
N VAL A 69 20.70 13.29 -13.40
CA VAL A 69 21.38 12.09 -13.90
C VAL A 69 21.93 11.25 -12.75
N GLN A 70 22.56 11.88 -11.75
CA GLN A 70 23.09 11.16 -10.58
C GLN A 70 21.98 10.53 -9.74
N ASP A 71 20.88 11.26 -9.52
CA ASP A 71 19.75 10.73 -8.75
C ASP A 71 19.08 9.55 -9.47
N VAL A 72 18.89 9.63 -10.78
CA VAL A 72 18.33 8.53 -11.58
C VAL A 72 19.29 7.33 -11.61
N ALA A 73 20.60 7.57 -11.77
CA ALA A 73 21.59 6.50 -11.73
C ALA A 73 21.62 5.80 -10.36
N LEU A 74 21.55 6.56 -9.26
CA LEU A 74 21.48 6.01 -7.91
C LEU A 74 20.17 5.22 -7.68
N ALA A 75 19.04 5.72 -8.17
CA ALA A 75 17.76 5.02 -8.13
C ALA A 75 17.80 3.69 -8.89
N LEU A 76 18.34 3.69 -10.10
CA LEU A 76 18.53 2.46 -10.87
C LEU A 76 19.49 1.50 -10.16
N GLY A 77 20.58 2.01 -9.58
CA GLY A 77 21.51 1.22 -8.77
C GLY A 77 20.81 0.51 -7.60
N ILE A 78 20.07 1.24 -6.77
CA ILE A 78 19.33 0.67 -5.64
C ILE A 78 18.27 -0.33 -6.13
N TYR A 79 17.55 -0.01 -7.21
CA TYR A 79 16.57 -0.92 -7.79
C TYR A 79 17.20 -2.23 -8.28
N THR A 80 18.35 -2.16 -8.95
CA THR A 80 19.09 -3.35 -9.39
C THR A 80 19.57 -4.19 -8.22
N VAL A 81 19.99 -3.57 -7.11
CA VAL A 81 20.34 -4.28 -5.86
C VAL A 81 19.12 -5.03 -5.31
N PHE A 82 17.93 -4.41 -5.26
CA PHE A 82 16.72 -5.11 -4.83
C PHE A 82 16.37 -6.28 -5.74
N CYS A 83 16.46 -6.10 -7.06
CA CYS A 83 16.22 -7.18 -8.03
C CYS A 83 17.23 -8.33 -7.87
N PHE A 84 18.50 -8.01 -7.63
CA PHE A 84 19.55 -8.99 -7.39
C PHE A 84 19.29 -9.75 -6.09
N LEU A 85 19.08 -9.05 -4.97
CA LEU A 85 18.81 -9.64 -3.67
C LEU A 85 17.57 -10.53 -3.70
N TRP A 86 16.51 -10.12 -4.39
CA TRP A 86 15.31 -10.94 -4.56
C TRP A 86 15.62 -12.26 -5.28
N LYS A 87 16.42 -12.23 -6.36
CA LYS A 87 16.81 -13.42 -7.11
C LYS A 87 17.77 -14.34 -6.35
N THR A 88 18.71 -13.77 -5.58
CA THR A 88 19.76 -14.55 -4.92
C THR A 88 19.36 -15.14 -3.58
N LEU A 89 18.51 -14.44 -2.80
CA LEU A 89 18.23 -14.82 -1.42
C LEU A 89 17.14 -15.90 -1.29
N GLY A 90 16.42 -16.23 -2.36
CA GLY A 90 15.39 -17.28 -2.34
C GLY A 90 14.40 -17.10 -1.18
N ILE A 91 14.30 -18.08 -0.29
CA ILE A 91 13.40 -18.06 0.88
C ILE A 91 13.76 -16.92 1.86
N TYR A 92 15.03 -16.54 2.00
CA TYR A 92 15.43 -15.45 2.89
C TYR A 92 14.98 -14.07 2.39
N SER A 93 14.59 -13.96 1.11
CA SER A 93 14.08 -12.71 0.55
C SER A 93 12.73 -12.29 1.17
N SER A 94 11.93 -13.25 1.65
CA SER A 94 10.62 -12.99 2.26
C SER A 94 10.71 -12.52 3.71
N LEU A 95 11.84 -12.76 4.40
CA LEU A 95 12.11 -12.26 5.75
C LEU A 95 12.09 -10.73 5.81
N VAL A 96 12.53 -10.07 4.74
CA VAL A 96 12.64 -8.60 4.64
C VAL A 96 11.62 -8.03 3.63
N SER A 97 10.75 -8.87 3.05
CA SER A 97 9.79 -8.49 1.99
C SER A 97 10.50 -7.81 0.80
N ILE A 98 11.62 -8.35 0.34
CA ILE A 98 12.41 -7.76 -0.76
C ILE A 98 11.60 -7.72 -2.06
N TYR A 99 10.75 -8.72 -2.30
CA TYR A 99 9.81 -8.70 -3.42
C TYR A 99 8.92 -7.43 -3.42
N MET A 100 8.42 -7.04 -2.25
CA MET A 100 7.64 -5.81 -2.10
C MET A 100 8.50 -4.57 -2.30
N CYS A 101 9.78 -4.59 -1.91
CA CYS A 101 10.71 -3.51 -2.25
C CYS A 101 10.86 -3.35 -3.77
N VAL A 102 11.07 -4.45 -4.50
CA VAL A 102 11.14 -4.42 -5.98
C VAL A 102 9.85 -3.87 -6.58
N LEU A 103 8.69 -4.27 -6.05
CA LEU A 103 7.41 -3.85 -6.61
C LEU A 103 7.10 -2.37 -6.34
N TYR A 104 7.41 -1.87 -5.13
CA TYR A 104 6.99 -0.54 -4.70
C TYR A 104 8.05 0.56 -4.76
N PHE A 105 9.33 0.21 -4.89
CA PHE A 105 10.42 1.20 -4.93
C PHE A 105 10.29 2.22 -6.07
N PRO A 106 9.88 1.85 -7.31
CA PRO A 106 9.67 2.82 -8.38
C PRO A 106 8.70 3.95 -8.02
N PHE A 107 7.64 3.65 -7.27
CA PHE A 107 6.67 4.66 -6.83
C PHE A 107 7.20 5.53 -5.69
N PHE A 108 7.93 4.93 -4.76
CA PHE A 108 8.57 5.66 -3.67
C PHE A 108 9.57 6.69 -4.22
N ILE A 109 10.48 6.25 -5.11
CA ILE A 109 11.49 7.14 -5.67
C ILE A 109 10.88 8.19 -6.60
N PHE A 110 9.82 7.85 -7.34
CA PHE A 110 9.06 8.81 -8.14
C PHE A 110 8.54 9.96 -7.26
N GLY A 111 7.90 9.64 -6.12
CA GLY A 111 7.43 10.65 -5.17
C GLY A 111 8.56 11.51 -4.59
N TYR A 112 9.70 10.89 -4.26
CA TYR A 112 10.88 11.60 -3.79
C TYR A 112 11.43 12.59 -4.84
N LEU A 113 11.58 12.15 -6.10
CA LEU A 113 12.10 12.98 -7.19
C LEU A 113 11.15 14.14 -7.51
N VAL A 114 9.84 13.89 -7.55
CA VAL A 114 8.83 14.94 -7.71
C VAL A 114 9.00 16.02 -6.63
N ARG A 115 9.28 15.63 -5.38
CA ARG A 115 9.55 16.56 -4.29
C ARG A 115 10.88 17.29 -4.42
N LYS A 116 11.98 16.59 -4.72
CA LYS A 116 13.33 17.16 -4.81
C LYS A 116 13.46 18.22 -5.90
N TYR A 117 12.78 18.01 -7.03
CA TYR A 117 12.83 18.87 -8.22
C TYR A 117 11.64 19.85 -8.33
N ASN A 118 10.80 19.96 -7.30
CA ASN A 118 9.61 20.81 -7.30
C ASN A 118 8.67 20.58 -8.51
N LEU A 119 8.54 19.33 -8.95
CA LEU A 119 7.77 18.97 -10.14
C LEU A 119 6.26 18.86 -9.88
N GLN A 120 5.79 19.14 -8.66
CA GLN A 120 4.38 18.99 -8.29
C GLN A 120 3.49 19.84 -9.20
N LYS A 121 3.86 21.10 -9.46
CA LYS A 121 3.08 21.99 -10.34
C LYS A 121 2.96 21.45 -11.77
N LYS A 122 4.04 20.84 -12.28
CA LYS A 122 4.05 20.24 -13.63
C LYS A 122 3.22 18.95 -13.66
N LEU A 123 3.32 18.13 -12.62
CA LEU A 123 2.57 16.89 -12.47
C LEU A 123 1.05 17.12 -12.39
N LEU A 124 0.66 18.24 -11.79
CA LEU A 124 -0.75 18.66 -11.63
C LEU A 124 -1.29 19.45 -12.83
N SER A 125 -0.54 19.54 -13.93
CA SER A 125 -1.04 20.21 -15.15
C SER A 125 -2.13 19.40 -15.84
N ASP A 126 -3.07 20.10 -16.49
CA ASP A 126 -4.21 19.47 -17.17
C ASP A 126 -3.78 18.50 -18.29
N ASN A 127 -2.67 18.81 -18.96
CA ASN A 127 -2.09 17.93 -19.98
C ASN A 127 -1.60 16.61 -19.39
N VAL A 128 -0.92 16.65 -18.24
CA VAL A 128 -0.41 15.44 -17.57
C VAL A 128 -1.56 14.65 -16.96
N PHE A 129 -2.57 15.31 -16.40
CA PHE A 129 -3.78 14.64 -15.92
C PHE A 129 -4.52 13.92 -17.06
N THR A 130 -4.74 14.60 -18.19
CA THR A 130 -5.41 14.03 -19.37
C THR A 130 -4.60 12.87 -19.94
N ALA A 131 -3.28 13.03 -20.06
CA ALA A 131 -2.39 11.95 -20.49
C ALA A 131 -2.42 10.76 -19.52
N ALA A 132 -2.49 11.00 -18.21
CA ALA A 132 -2.61 9.94 -17.21
C ALA A 132 -3.97 9.22 -17.30
N LEU A 133 -5.07 9.94 -17.56
CA LEU A 133 -6.40 9.37 -17.71
C LEU A 133 -6.51 8.51 -18.98
N VAL A 134 -6.06 9.04 -20.12
CA VAL A 134 -5.97 8.27 -21.37
C VAL A 134 -5.04 7.06 -21.19
N GLY A 135 -3.87 7.28 -20.59
CA GLY A 135 -2.90 6.22 -20.28
C GLY A 135 -3.48 5.14 -19.38
N PHE A 136 -4.30 5.50 -18.38
CA PHE A 136 -4.97 4.55 -17.50
C PHE A 136 -5.95 3.66 -18.28
N VAL A 137 -6.80 4.25 -19.11
CA VAL A 137 -7.78 3.51 -19.94
C VAL A 137 -7.06 2.60 -20.94
N CYS A 138 -6.06 3.13 -21.65
CA CYS A 138 -5.26 2.33 -22.59
C CYS A 138 -4.52 1.20 -21.88
N ALA A 139 -3.87 1.46 -20.75
CA ALA A 139 -3.14 0.45 -19.99
C ALA A 139 -4.07 -0.62 -19.40
N PHE A 140 -5.32 -0.26 -19.06
CA PHE A 140 -6.33 -1.22 -18.64
C PHE A 140 -6.70 -2.18 -19.76
N TYR A 141 -6.87 -1.67 -21.00
CA TYR A 141 -7.07 -2.54 -22.17
C TYR A 141 -5.86 -3.47 -22.40
N LEU A 142 -4.65 -2.96 -22.19
CA LEU A 142 -3.42 -3.76 -22.33
C LEU A 142 -3.30 -4.91 -21.31
N LEU A 143 -4.12 -4.93 -20.24
CA LEU A 143 -4.16 -6.04 -19.28
C LEU A 143 -4.74 -7.33 -19.88
N HIS A 144 -5.43 -7.27 -21.01
CA HIS A 144 -5.95 -8.46 -21.69
C HIS A 144 -4.88 -9.23 -22.47
N PHE A 145 -3.75 -8.61 -22.79
CA PHE A 145 -2.62 -9.28 -23.45
C PHE A 145 -1.79 -10.07 -22.44
N SER A 146 -1.00 -11.03 -22.92
CA SER A 146 -0.10 -11.82 -22.08
C SER A 146 1.36 -11.36 -22.18
N GLY A 147 2.21 -11.81 -21.25
CA GLY A 147 3.65 -11.59 -21.30
C GLY A 147 4.14 -10.26 -20.74
N ILE A 148 5.12 -9.63 -21.40
CA ILE A 148 5.79 -8.43 -20.88
C ILE A 148 4.86 -7.21 -20.87
N VAL A 149 3.96 -7.12 -21.85
CA VAL A 149 2.98 -6.02 -21.97
C VAL A 149 2.05 -6.01 -20.75
N TYR A 150 1.52 -7.18 -20.38
CA TYR A 150 0.74 -7.34 -19.15
C TYR A 150 1.54 -6.90 -17.92
N THR A 151 2.77 -7.40 -17.80
CA THR A 151 3.59 -7.21 -16.61
C THR A 151 3.91 -5.72 -16.41
N VAL A 152 4.31 -5.02 -17.47
CA VAL A 152 4.64 -3.59 -17.42
C VAL A 152 3.38 -2.75 -17.18
N SER A 153 2.28 -3.04 -17.88
CA SER A 153 1.02 -2.31 -17.71
C SER A 153 0.46 -2.46 -16.30
N ASN A 154 0.36 -3.69 -15.80
CA ASN A 154 -0.20 -3.99 -14.48
C ASN A 154 0.68 -3.48 -13.34
N ARG A 155 2.01 -3.65 -13.44
CA ARG A 155 2.92 -3.33 -12.32
C ARG A 155 3.40 -1.89 -12.28
N LEU A 156 3.39 -1.16 -13.40
CA LEU A 156 3.96 0.19 -13.48
C LEU A 156 2.97 1.21 -14.02
N ILE A 157 2.44 1.01 -15.23
CA ILE A 157 1.67 2.05 -15.93
C ILE A 157 0.35 2.33 -15.21
N VAL A 158 -0.46 1.30 -14.97
CA VAL A 158 -1.77 1.45 -14.30
C VAL A 158 -1.64 2.11 -12.92
N PRO A 159 -0.73 1.64 -12.02
CA PRO A 159 -0.58 2.29 -10.73
C PRO A 159 -0.02 3.71 -10.81
N LEU A 160 0.95 4.00 -11.70
CA LEU A 160 1.48 5.37 -11.87
C LEU A 160 0.38 6.33 -12.35
N CYS A 161 -0.38 5.95 -13.38
CA CYS A 161 -1.51 6.75 -13.86
C CYS A 161 -2.55 6.95 -12.75
N GLY A 162 -2.88 5.89 -12.00
CA GLY A 162 -3.78 5.97 -10.86
C GLY A 162 -3.30 6.94 -9.77
N ILE A 163 -2.00 6.94 -9.44
CA ILE A 163 -1.41 7.88 -8.47
C ILE A 163 -1.57 9.32 -8.95
N ILE A 164 -1.26 9.61 -10.22
CA ILE A 164 -1.35 10.96 -10.80
C ILE A 164 -2.79 11.46 -10.80
N ILE A 165 -3.73 10.62 -11.25
CA ILE A 165 -5.16 10.93 -11.27
C ILE A 165 -5.67 11.22 -9.86
N LEU A 166 -5.38 10.34 -8.91
CA LEU A 166 -5.80 10.52 -7.51
C LEU A 166 -5.19 11.78 -6.90
N GLN A 167 -3.92 12.08 -7.18
CA GLN A 167 -3.27 13.27 -6.68
C GLN A 167 -3.93 14.56 -7.19
N ARG A 168 -4.27 14.63 -8.49
CA ARG A 168 -5.00 15.77 -9.06
C ARG A 168 -6.37 15.95 -8.41
N ILE A 169 -7.14 14.87 -8.28
CA ILE A 169 -8.47 14.90 -7.65
C ILE A 169 -8.36 15.40 -6.20
N MET A 170 -7.35 14.98 -5.44
CA MET A 170 -7.17 15.44 -4.06
C MET A 170 -6.83 16.92 -3.99
N VAL A 171 -5.97 17.43 -4.88
CA VAL A 171 -5.61 18.87 -4.93
C VAL A 171 -6.81 19.73 -5.34
N ASP A 172 -7.61 19.30 -6.32
CA ASP A 172 -8.78 20.07 -6.76
C ASP A 172 -9.93 20.10 -5.72
N ARG A 173 -9.84 19.22 -4.72
CA ARG A 173 -10.73 19.19 -3.54
C ARG A 173 -10.15 19.90 -2.33
N GLU A 174 -8.86 20.24 -2.35
CA GLU A 174 -8.20 20.96 -1.26
C GLU A 174 -8.86 22.34 -1.10
N GLY A 175 -9.38 22.63 0.10
CA GLY A 175 -10.14 23.85 0.39
C GLY A 175 -11.66 23.72 0.28
N ARG A 176 -12.19 22.57 -0.15
CA ARG A 176 -13.62 22.27 0.00
C ARG A 176 -13.90 21.78 1.42
N HIS A 177 -14.91 22.36 2.08
CA HIS A 177 -15.29 22.00 3.46
C HIS A 177 -16.46 21.00 3.52
N THR A 178 -16.55 20.08 2.56
CA THR A 178 -17.63 19.09 2.57
C THR A 178 -17.43 18.08 3.71
N ILE A 179 -18.50 17.36 4.06
CA ILE A 179 -18.43 16.26 5.05
C ILE A 179 -17.41 15.21 4.61
N LEU A 180 -17.38 14.90 3.31
CA LEU A 180 -16.45 13.93 2.74
C LEU A 180 -14.99 14.38 2.88
N ASP A 181 -14.69 15.66 2.62
CA ASP A 181 -13.33 16.18 2.74
C ASP A 181 -12.84 16.15 4.20
N ARG A 182 -13.73 16.47 5.15
CA ARG A 182 -13.44 16.33 6.59
C ARG A 182 -13.17 14.88 6.98
N ALA A 183 -13.98 13.93 6.52
CA ALA A 183 -13.80 12.51 6.80
C ALA A 183 -12.49 11.96 6.19
N LEU A 184 -12.20 12.30 4.92
CA LEU A 184 -10.95 11.90 4.26
C LEU A 184 -9.71 12.49 4.94
N SER A 185 -9.77 13.77 5.31
CA SER A 185 -8.67 14.44 6.04
C SER A 185 -8.44 13.80 7.41
N PHE A 186 -9.52 13.54 8.15
CA PHE A 186 -9.45 12.87 9.45
C PHE A 186 -8.79 11.48 9.35
N ILE A 187 -9.25 10.63 8.43
CA ILE A 187 -8.64 9.32 8.20
C ILE A 187 -7.18 9.47 7.72
N GLY A 188 -6.91 10.47 6.88
CA GLY A 188 -5.59 10.81 6.34
C GLY A 188 -4.53 11.09 7.41
N ILE A 189 -4.89 11.88 8.43
CA ILE A 189 -3.99 12.22 9.55
C ILE A 189 -3.68 10.98 10.42
N HIS A 190 -4.63 10.05 10.53
CA HIS A 190 -4.50 8.85 11.35
C HIS A 190 -4.17 7.58 10.55
N THR A 191 -3.64 7.71 9.35
CA THR A 191 -3.30 6.58 8.48
C THR A 191 -2.31 5.60 9.09
N LEU A 192 -1.35 6.08 9.89
CA LEU A 192 -0.40 5.23 10.60
C LEU A 192 -1.09 4.37 11.68
N ASP A 193 -2.04 4.96 12.40
CA ASP A 193 -2.79 4.27 13.46
C ASP A 193 -3.62 3.13 12.86
N VAL A 194 -4.31 3.42 11.75
CA VAL A 194 -5.02 2.42 10.95
C VAL A 194 -4.07 1.33 10.49
N TYR A 195 -2.92 1.68 9.91
CA TYR A 195 -1.99 0.70 9.38
C TYR A 195 -1.47 -0.27 10.45
N VAL A 196 -1.07 0.24 11.61
CA VAL A 196 -0.53 -0.59 12.71
C VAL A 196 -1.61 -1.47 13.33
N LEU A 197 -2.81 -0.92 13.54
CA LEU A 197 -3.83 -1.56 14.39
C LEU A 197 -4.91 -2.32 13.62
N HIS A 198 -5.15 -2.02 12.34
CA HIS A 198 -6.26 -2.62 11.59
C HIS A 198 -6.20 -4.14 11.57
N TYR A 199 -5.02 -4.73 11.40
CA TYR A 199 -4.88 -6.17 11.34
C TYR A 199 -5.41 -6.83 12.62
N PHE A 200 -5.03 -6.33 13.80
CA PHE A 200 -5.49 -6.87 15.08
C PHE A 200 -7.02 -6.81 15.22
N ILE A 201 -7.64 -5.70 14.80
CA ILE A 201 -9.09 -5.53 14.83
C ILE A 201 -9.77 -6.48 13.86
N VAL A 202 -9.29 -6.57 12.63
CA VAL A 202 -9.89 -7.45 11.62
C VAL A 202 -9.73 -8.92 12.01
N THR A 203 -8.60 -9.34 12.57
CA THR A 203 -8.42 -10.72 13.06
C THR A 203 -9.28 -11.04 14.28
N SER A 204 -9.66 -10.03 15.06
CA SER A 204 -10.55 -10.19 16.21
C SER A 204 -12.02 -10.30 15.80
N LEU A 205 -12.37 -9.75 14.63
CA LEU A 205 -13.72 -9.83 14.06
C LEU A 205 -13.88 -11.11 13.25
N ASN A 206 -14.91 -11.91 13.54
CA ASN A 206 -15.23 -13.07 12.73
C ASN A 206 -15.95 -12.64 11.42
N LEU A 207 -15.18 -12.22 10.41
CA LEU A 207 -15.69 -11.84 9.09
C LEU A 207 -15.86 -13.04 8.14
N GLN A 208 -15.61 -14.26 8.62
CA GLN A 208 -15.61 -15.48 7.79
C GLN A 208 -16.99 -15.75 7.18
N SER A 209 -18.06 -15.56 7.95
CA SER A 209 -19.43 -15.74 7.49
C SER A 209 -19.79 -14.81 6.33
N ILE A 210 -19.26 -13.58 6.35
CA ILE A 210 -19.49 -12.58 5.30
C ILE A 210 -18.70 -12.95 4.03
N GLY A 211 -17.48 -13.45 4.18
CA GLY A 211 -16.67 -13.94 3.05
C GLY A 211 -17.33 -15.13 2.34
N TRP A 212 -17.83 -16.10 3.10
CA TRP A 212 -18.54 -17.25 2.53
C TRP A 212 -19.83 -16.85 1.82
N TRP A 213 -20.60 -15.93 2.40
CA TRP A 213 -21.78 -15.37 1.75
C TRP A 213 -21.41 -14.67 0.43
N GLY A 214 -20.38 -13.81 0.44
CA GLY A 214 -19.90 -13.12 -0.77
C GLY A 214 -19.50 -14.08 -1.89
N MET A 215 -18.76 -15.14 -1.56
CA MET A 215 -18.38 -16.18 -2.53
C MET A 215 -19.60 -16.92 -3.10
N SER A 216 -20.64 -17.16 -2.29
CA SER A 216 -21.84 -17.88 -2.73
C SER A 216 -22.69 -17.06 -3.71
N THR A 217 -22.71 -15.73 -3.56
CA THR A 217 -23.53 -14.84 -4.40
C THR A 217 -22.86 -14.51 -5.74
N SER A 218 -21.53 -14.68 -5.86
CA SER A 218 -20.73 -14.33 -7.06
C SER A 218 -20.96 -12.89 -7.57
N ASN A 219 -21.37 -11.98 -6.68
CA ASN A 219 -21.61 -10.58 -7.00
C ASN A 219 -20.49 -9.72 -6.42
N ASP A 220 -19.44 -9.53 -7.22
CA ASP A 220 -18.22 -8.82 -6.83
C ASP A 220 -18.49 -7.35 -6.48
N LEU A 221 -19.46 -6.71 -7.15
CA LEU A 221 -19.83 -5.32 -6.88
C LEU A 221 -20.49 -5.19 -5.51
N LEU A 222 -21.41 -6.10 -5.18
CA LEU A 222 -22.05 -6.11 -3.87
C LEU A 222 -21.04 -6.40 -2.75
N LEU A 223 -20.13 -7.35 -2.98
CA LEU A 223 -19.06 -7.66 -2.03
C LEU A 223 -18.13 -6.45 -1.82
N PHE A 224 -17.81 -5.71 -2.88
CA PHE A 224 -17.02 -4.49 -2.81
C PHE A 224 -17.73 -3.39 -1.99
N VAL A 225 -19.02 -3.15 -2.25
CA VAL A 225 -19.80 -2.17 -1.49
C VAL A 225 -19.87 -2.57 -0.01
N LEU A 226 -20.11 -3.85 0.28
CA LEU A 226 -20.14 -4.35 1.65
C LEU A 226 -18.77 -4.19 2.35
N ALA A 227 -17.68 -4.50 1.64
CA ALA A 227 -16.32 -4.30 2.14
C ALA A 227 -16.05 -2.82 2.45
N CYS A 228 -16.48 -1.89 1.59
CA CYS A 228 -16.41 -0.44 1.86
C CYS A 228 -17.14 -0.08 3.16
N VAL A 229 -18.39 -0.54 3.31
CA VAL A 229 -19.22 -0.23 4.48
C VAL A 229 -18.60 -0.77 5.77
N ILE A 230 -18.05 -1.99 5.76
CA ILE A 230 -17.38 -2.61 6.93
C ILE A 230 -16.02 -1.97 7.21
N SER A 231 -15.31 -1.50 6.19
CA SER A 231 -13.98 -0.89 6.35
C SER A 231 -14.01 0.42 7.14
N LEU A 232 -15.08 1.20 7.02
CA LEU A 232 -15.24 2.49 7.70
C LEU A 232 -15.26 2.37 9.23
N PRO A 233 -16.15 1.57 9.87
CA PRO A 233 -16.16 1.43 11.32
C PRO A 233 -14.86 0.81 11.83
N ILE A 234 -14.25 -0.12 11.09
CA ILE A 234 -12.94 -0.68 11.45
C ILE A 234 -11.89 0.43 11.48
N ALA A 235 -11.85 1.29 10.45
CA ALA A 235 -10.94 2.44 10.43
C ALA A 235 -11.18 3.36 11.64
N TYR A 236 -12.42 3.76 11.94
CA TYR A 236 -12.70 4.62 13.10
C TYR A 236 -12.33 3.98 14.43
N MET A 237 -12.58 2.67 14.62
CA MET A 237 -12.16 1.95 15.82
C MET A 237 -10.63 1.94 15.98
N THR A 238 -9.90 1.68 14.89
CA THR A 238 -8.42 1.70 14.93
C THR A 238 -7.88 3.07 15.28
N ILE A 239 -8.47 4.14 14.75
CA ILE A 239 -8.10 5.52 15.06
C ILE A 239 -8.36 5.82 16.54
N ALA A 240 -9.53 5.42 17.08
CA ALA A 240 -9.86 5.61 18.48
C ALA A 240 -8.85 4.92 19.42
N ILE A 241 -8.50 3.67 19.13
CA ILE A 241 -7.50 2.93 19.91
C ILE A 241 -6.12 3.56 19.78
N GLY A 242 -5.72 3.99 18.57
CA GLY A 242 -4.46 4.69 18.33
C GLY A 242 -4.33 5.98 19.14
N MET A 243 -5.39 6.77 19.20
CA MET A 243 -5.45 7.99 20.03
C MET A 243 -5.30 7.69 21.53
N ILE A 244 -5.92 6.61 22.02
CA ILE A 244 -5.78 6.17 23.42
C ILE A 244 -4.36 5.70 23.69
N ALA A 245 -3.79 4.87 22.81
CA ALA A 245 -2.43 4.34 22.96
C ALA A 245 -1.37 5.46 23.03
N LYS A 246 -1.55 6.53 22.26
CA LYS A 246 -0.64 7.70 22.26
C LYS A 246 -0.63 8.49 23.56
N LYS A 247 -1.61 8.30 24.46
CA LYS A 247 -1.60 8.95 25.78
C LYS A 247 -0.51 8.39 26.70
N SER A 248 -0.10 7.14 26.50
CA SER A 248 1.02 6.54 27.24
C SER A 248 2.34 6.85 26.55
N GLU A 249 3.29 7.44 27.29
CA GLU A 249 4.60 7.81 26.73
C GLU A 249 5.39 6.57 26.26
N LEU A 250 5.24 5.44 26.96
CA LEU A 250 5.89 4.18 26.60
C LEU A 250 5.35 3.61 25.28
N LEU A 251 4.03 3.52 25.14
CA LEU A 251 3.40 3.02 23.91
C LEU A 251 3.66 3.95 22.74
N ARG A 252 3.71 5.27 22.99
CA ARG A 252 4.07 6.25 21.97
C ARG A 252 5.46 5.96 21.40
N LYS A 253 6.49 5.84 22.27
CA LYS A 253 7.87 5.57 21.84
C LYS A 253 8.05 4.20 21.19
N LEU A 254 7.37 3.17 21.70
CA LEU A 254 7.54 1.80 21.20
C LEU A 254 6.86 1.57 19.84
N ILE A 255 5.67 2.12 19.63
CA ILE A 255 4.87 1.88 18.42
C ILE A 255 5.17 2.91 17.33
N TYR A 256 5.41 4.17 17.70
CA TYR A 256 5.49 5.28 16.76
C TYR A 256 6.91 5.88 16.63
N GLY A 257 7.85 5.48 17.51
CA GLY A 257 9.20 6.04 17.60
C GLY A 257 9.27 7.37 18.33
#